data_AF-A0A932BYV0-F1
#
_entry.id   AF-A0A932BYV0-F1
#
_cell.length_a   1.000
_cell.length_b   1.000
_cell.length_c   1.000
_cell.angle_alpha   90.00
_cell.angle_beta   90.00
_cell.angle_gamma   90.00
#
_symmetry.space_group_name_H-M   'P 1'
#
loop_
_entity.id
_entity.type
_entity.pdbx_description
1 polymer ?
#
loop_
_entity_poly.entity_id
_entity_poly.type
_entity_poly.pdbx_seq_one_letter_code
_entity_poly.pdbx_strand_id
1 'polypeptide(L)'
;MRFVRIMAVVVAASLASACWHTTVTTGKAPGSQVISDDWHTNWFFGLIPGAEVDASACKAGIAKVETQHSFLNLLVGYFVGIVWSPNSVSVTCAAGGSASLTPADKVVGHAGSTREEAVASFQAAAKLAAETGTAVYVKF
;
A
#
# COMPACT_ATOMS: atom_id res chain seq x y z
N MET A 1 -6.54 24.57 -42.82
CA MET A 1 -7.58 23.62 -42.35
C MET A 1 -7.02 22.30 -41.80
N ARG A 2 -6.07 21.60 -42.45
CA ARG A 2 -5.50 20.34 -41.92
C ARG A 2 -4.76 20.52 -40.58
N PHE A 3 -3.97 21.57 -40.43
CA PHE A 3 -3.25 21.87 -39.19
C PHE A 3 -4.18 22.08 -37.98
N VAL A 4 -5.29 22.80 -38.18
CA VAL A 4 -6.30 23.05 -37.12
C VAL A 4 -6.99 21.75 -36.70
N ARG A 5 -7.28 20.84 -37.64
CA ARG A 5 -7.87 19.53 -37.35
C ARG A 5 -6.90 18.62 -36.57
N ILE A 6 -5.62 18.62 -36.94
CA ILE A 6 -4.59 17.86 -36.23
C ILE A 6 -4.42 18.38 -34.80
N MET A 7 -4.35 19.70 -34.63
CA MET A 7 -4.29 20.35 -33.31
C MET A 7 -5.51 20.00 -32.44
N ALA A 8 -6.72 20.03 -32.99
CA ALA A 8 -7.92 19.66 -32.26
C ALA A 8 -7.91 18.19 -31.79
N VAL A 9 -7.43 17.27 -32.61
CA VAL A 9 -7.30 15.84 -32.24
C VAL A 9 -6.25 15.63 -31.14
N VAL A 10 -5.10 16.31 -31.24
CA VAL A 10 -4.04 16.22 -30.23
C VAL A 10 -4.52 16.77 -28.88
N VAL A 11 -5.21 17.92 -28.88
CA VAL A 11 -5.78 18.50 -27.66
C VAL A 11 -6.83 17.56 -27.06
N ALA A 12 -7.76 17.03 -27.87
CA ALA A 12 -8.76 16.08 -27.39
C ALA A 12 -8.15 14.80 -26.80
N ALA A 13 -7.11 14.25 -27.45
CA ALA A 13 -6.39 13.08 -26.95
C ALA A 13 -5.66 13.35 -25.63
N SER A 14 -5.04 14.53 -25.50
CA SER A 14 -4.35 14.93 -24.26
C SER A 14 -5.28 15.15 -23.07
N LEU A 15 -6.53 15.57 -23.32
CA LEU A 15 -7.55 15.72 -22.27
C LEU A 15 -8.11 14.37 -21.81
N ALA A 16 -8.04 13.33 -22.64
CA ALA A 16 -8.56 11.99 -22.33
C ALA A 16 -7.58 11.10 -21.56
N SER A 17 -6.30 11.48 -21.41
CA SER A 17 -5.26 10.63 -20.80
C SER A 17 -5.14 10.77 -19.27
N ALA A 18 -6.08 11.43 -18.58
CA ALA A 18 -5.77 12.02 -17.28
C ALA A 18 -5.77 11.09 -16.04
N CYS A 19 -6.28 9.85 -16.07
CA CYS A 19 -6.30 8.99 -14.87
C CYS A 19 -6.06 7.50 -15.15
N TRP A 20 -4.85 7.13 -15.60
CA TRP A 20 -4.47 5.74 -15.90
C TRP A 20 -3.62 5.10 -14.79
N HIS A 21 -3.19 5.92 -13.84
CA HIS A 21 -2.47 5.52 -12.64
C HIS A 21 -2.99 6.32 -11.46
N THR A 22 -3.41 5.63 -10.41
CA THR A 22 -3.94 6.23 -9.19
C THR A 22 -3.24 5.59 -8.01
N THR A 23 -2.68 6.42 -7.14
CA THR A 23 -2.06 5.98 -5.90
C THR A 23 -2.77 6.62 -4.71
N VAL A 24 -3.19 5.79 -3.75
CA VAL A 24 -3.80 6.21 -2.50
C VAL A 24 -2.90 5.75 -1.35
N THR A 25 -2.37 6.69 -0.58
CA THR A 25 -1.54 6.41 0.60
C THR A 25 -2.26 6.75 1.89
N THR A 26 -2.12 5.94 2.92
CA THR A 26 -2.77 6.14 4.23
C THR A 26 -1.88 6.79 5.29
N GLY A 27 -0.62 7.10 4.95
CA GLY A 27 0.39 7.61 5.88
C GLY A 27 1.01 6.54 6.78
N LYS A 28 0.59 5.27 6.68
CA LYS A 28 1.22 4.15 7.39
C LYS A 28 2.50 3.69 6.69
N ALA A 29 3.48 3.25 7.46
CA ALA A 29 4.71 2.67 6.91
C ALA A 29 4.38 1.39 6.11
N PRO A 30 4.89 1.24 4.87
CA PRO A 30 4.66 0.05 4.06
C PRO A 30 5.35 -1.17 4.68
N GLY A 31 4.62 -2.29 4.75
CA GLY A 31 5.14 -3.59 5.15
C GLY A 31 5.68 -4.39 3.96
N SER A 32 6.06 -5.64 4.21
CA SER A 32 6.54 -6.58 3.19
C SER A 32 5.44 -7.33 2.43
N GLN A 33 4.20 -7.27 2.91
CA GLN A 33 3.07 -7.97 2.31
C GLN A 33 2.39 -7.08 1.26
N VAL A 34 2.28 -7.59 0.04
CA VAL A 34 1.58 -6.95 -1.08
C VAL A 34 0.56 -7.94 -1.63
N ILE A 35 -0.67 -7.49 -1.83
CA ILE A 35 -1.75 -8.22 -2.50
C ILE A 35 -1.89 -7.61 -3.89
N SER A 36 -1.69 -8.40 -4.95
CA SER A 36 -1.77 -7.92 -6.33
C SER A 36 -2.88 -8.64 -7.09
N ASP A 37 -3.71 -7.87 -7.79
CA ASP A 37 -4.73 -8.33 -8.72
C ASP A 37 -4.50 -7.64 -10.08
N ASP A 38 -3.90 -8.36 -11.02
CA ASP A 38 -3.48 -7.80 -12.31
C ASP A 38 -4.64 -7.61 -13.30
N TRP A 39 -5.76 -8.29 -13.08
CA TRP A 39 -6.93 -8.34 -13.96
C TRP A 39 -8.20 -7.88 -13.25
N HIS A 40 -8.07 -6.80 -12.51
CA HIS A 40 -9.19 -6.15 -11.88
C HIS A 40 -10.08 -5.49 -12.94
N THR A 41 -11.39 -5.64 -12.83
CA THR A 41 -12.32 -5.23 -13.90
C THR A 41 -13.22 -4.11 -13.42
N ASN A 42 -13.27 -3.02 -14.18
CA ASN A 42 -14.25 -1.97 -14.00
C ASN A 42 -15.16 -1.91 -15.22
N TRP A 43 -16.44 -1.60 -15.00
CA TRP A 43 -17.43 -1.53 -16.07
C TRP A 43 -17.67 -0.08 -16.46
N PHE A 44 -17.80 0.20 -17.75
CA PHE A 44 -18.09 1.55 -18.26
C PHE A 44 -17.13 2.62 -17.69
N PHE A 45 -15.83 2.34 -17.74
CA PHE A 45 -14.78 3.21 -17.16
C PHE A 45 -14.97 3.54 -15.66
N GLY A 46 -15.55 2.63 -14.88
CA GLY A 46 -15.74 2.80 -13.43
C GLY A 46 -17.09 3.42 -13.06
N LEU A 47 -18.04 3.53 -14.00
CA LEU A 47 -19.42 3.92 -13.68
C LEU A 47 -20.13 2.87 -12.83
N ILE A 48 -19.81 1.59 -13.04
CA ILE A 48 -20.32 0.49 -12.23
C ILE A 48 -19.12 -0.14 -11.51
N PRO A 49 -19.19 -0.30 -10.17
CA PRO A 49 -18.09 -0.86 -9.39
C PRO A 49 -17.72 -2.27 -9.89
N GLY A 50 -16.42 -2.53 -9.88
CA GLY A 50 -15.81 -3.79 -10.25
C GLY A 50 -15.95 -4.88 -9.19
N ALA A 51 -15.19 -5.96 -9.40
CA ALA A 51 -14.93 -6.93 -8.33
C ALA A 51 -14.31 -6.24 -7.11
N GLU A 52 -14.44 -6.81 -5.91
CA GLU A 52 -13.79 -6.26 -4.72
C GLU A 52 -12.41 -6.92 -4.52
N VAL A 53 -11.42 -6.12 -4.10
CA VAL A 53 -10.12 -6.65 -3.66
C VAL A 53 -10.18 -6.89 -2.15
N ASP A 54 -10.03 -8.14 -1.74
CA ASP A 54 -10.02 -8.50 -0.32
C ASP A 54 -8.72 -8.07 0.36
N ALA A 55 -8.81 -7.04 1.20
CA ALA A 55 -7.71 -6.54 2.02
C ALA A 55 -7.72 -7.09 3.47
N SER A 56 -8.57 -8.07 3.80
CA SER A 56 -8.73 -8.64 5.14
C SER A 56 -7.46 -9.32 5.69
N ALA A 57 -6.53 -9.68 4.79
CA ALA A 57 -5.21 -10.20 5.14
C ALA A 57 -4.30 -9.14 5.77
N CYS A 58 -4.52 -7.84 5.49
CA CYS A 58 -3.73 -6.75 6.06
C CYS A 58 -4.17 -6.42 7.50
N LYS A 59 -3.75 -7.22 8.48
CA LYS A 59 -4.15 -7.05 9.91
C LYS A 59 -3.76 -5.70 10.51
N ALA A 60 -2.64 -5.11 10.07
CA ALA A 60 -2.16 -3.80 10.53
C ALA A 60 -2.82 -2.60 9.79
N GLY A 61 -3.71 -2.89 8.85
CA GLY A 61 -4.30 -1.95 7.90
C GLY A 61 -3.49 -1.82 6.61
N ILE A 62 -3.95 -0.94 5.73
CA ILE A 62 -3.37 -0.72 4.40
C ILE A 62 -2.41 0.47 4.46
N ALA A 63 -1.24 0.39 3.83
CA ALA A 63 -0.31 1.51 3.68
C ALA A 63 -0.50 2.25 2.35
N LYS A 64 -0.69 1.50 1.27
CA LYS A 64 -0.80 2.03 -0.09
C LYS A 64 -1.73 1.17 -0.93
N VAL A 65 -2.57 1.80 -1.73
CA VAL A 65 -3.31 1.18 -2.83
C VAL A 65 -2.85 1.84 -4.11
N GLU A 66 -2.48 1.04 -5.10
CA GLU A 66 -2.03 1.52 -6.40
C GLU A 66 -2.82 0.81 -7.49
N THR A 67 -3.49 1.59 -8.33
CA THR A 67 -4.27 1.14 -9.48
C THR A 67 -3.60 1.64 -10.75
N GLN A 68 -3.39 0.76 -11.71
CA GLN A 68 -2.72 1.07 -12.96
C GLN A 68 -3.29 0.29 -14.14
N HIS A 69 -3.25 0.86 -15.34
CA HIS A 69 -3.54 0.13 -16.58
C HIS A 69 -2.23 -0.37 -17.21
N SER A 70 -2.04 -1.69 -17.27
CA SER A 70 -0.94 -2.28 -18.03
C SER A 70 -1.15 -2.10 -19.54
N PHE A 71 -0.08 -2.14 -20.34
CA PHE A 71 -0.21 -2.11 -21.81
C PHE A 71 -1.16 -3.19 -22.33
N LEU A 72 -1.10 -4.39 -21.75
CA LEU A 72 -1.98 -5.50 -22.13
C LEU A 72 -3.44 -5.20 -21.78
N ASN A 73 -3.69 -4.62 -20.60
CA ASN A 73 -5.04 -4.23 -20.19
C ASN A 73 -5.65 -3.24 -21.20
N LEU A 74 -4.85 -2.29 -21.66
CA LEU A 74 -5.29 -1.30 -22.64
C LEU A 74 -5.56 -1.91 -24.01
N LEU A 75 -4.71 -2.84 -24.44
CA LEU A 75 -4.89 -3.55 -25.69
C LEU A 75 -6.18 -4.36 -25.68
N VAL A 76 -6.43 -5.13 -24.62
CA VAL A 76 -7.66 -5.92 -24.51
C VAL A 76 -8.88 -5.01 -24.34
N GLY A 77 -8.78 -3.97 -23.51
CA GLY A 77 -9.84 -2.97 -23.34
C GLY A 77 -10.20 -2.27 -24.65
N TYR A 78 -9.22 -2.00 -25.52
CA TYR A 78 -9.49 -1.46 -26.86
C TYR A 78 -10.32 -2.41 -27.73
N PHE A 79 -10.04 -3.72 -27.68
CA PHE A 79 -10.80 -4.71 -28.45
C PHE A 79 -12.20 -4.96 -27.89
N VAL A 80 -12.38 -4.90 -26.57
CA VAL A 80 -13.68 -5.10 -25.91
C VAL A 80 -14.53 -3.82 -25.91
N GLY A 81 -13.91 -2.65 -26.02
CA GLY A 81 -14.56 -1.36 -26.03
C GLY A 81 -14.89 -0.82 -24.64
N ILE A 82 -15.78 0.17 -24.58
CA ILE A 82 -16.05 0.95 -23.36
C ILE A 82 -16.72 0.15 -22.22
N VAL A 83 -17.23 -1.04 -22.51
CA VAL A 83 -18.02 -1.84 -21.57
C VAL A 83 -17.15 -2.43 -20.47
N TRP A 84 -15.94 -2.89 -20.82
CA TRP A 84 -15.06 -3.62 -19.92
C TRP A 84 -13.67 -2.97 -19.91
N SER A 85 -13.28 -2.44 -18.74
CA SER A 85 -12.02 -1.72 -18.52
C SER A 85 -11.14 -2.50 -17.54
N PRO A 86 -10.23 -3.35 -18.05
CA PRO A 86 -9.29 -4.08 -17.21
C PRO A 86 -8.23 -3.13 -16.64
N ASN A 87 -7.84 -3.35 -15.40
CA ASN A 87 -6.80 -2.62 -14.68
C ASN A 87 -6.11 -3.57 -13.70
N SER A 88 -5.00 -3.11 -13.14
CA SER A 88 -4.22 -3.85 -12.15
C SER A 88 -4.26 -3.08 -10.85
N VAL A 89 -4.57 -3.75 -9.75
CA VAL A 89 -4.64 -3.17 -8.40
C VAL A 89 -3.61 -3.87 -7.53
N SER A 90 -2.81 -3.08 -6.81
CA SER A 90 -1.90 -3.57 -5.81
C SER A 90 -2.15 -2.89 -4.47
N VAL A 91 -2.26 -3.69 -3.41
CA VAL A 91 -2.51 -3.24 -2.05
C VAL A 91 -1.29 -3.62 -1.22
N THR A 92 -0.53 -2.62 -0.77
CA THR A 92 0.57 -2.80 0.17
C THR A 92 0.01 -2.72 1.60
N CYS A 93 0.15 -3.81 2.36
CA CYS A 93 -0.22 -3.81 3.76
C CYS A 93 0.70 -2.90 4.57
N ALA A 94 0.20 -2.33 5.67
CA ALA A 94 1.01 -1.60 6.62
C ALA A 94 1.93 -2.54 7.41
N ALA A 95 3.08 -2.03 7.85
CA ALA A 95 3.93 -2.73 8.80
C ALA A 95 3.16 -3.00 10.10
N GLY A 96 3.16 -4.27 10.54
CA GLY A 96 2.52 -4.70 11.78
C GLY A 96 3.26 -4.21 13.02
N GLY A 97 2.52 -4.12 14.14
CA GLY A 97 2.92 -3.60 15.44
C GLY A 97 4.32 -3.99 15.90
N SER A 98 5.27 -3.14 15.55
CA SER A 98 6.45 -2.78 16.30
C SER A 98 6.64 -1.32 15.89
N ALA A 99 6.95 -0.41 16.82
CA ALA A 99 7.68 0.78 16.39
C ALA A 99 8.79 0.30 15.45
N SER A 100 9.02 0.96 14.32
CA SER A 100 10.01 0.49 13.36
C SER A 100 11.37 0.48 14.04
N LEU A 101 11.70 -0.65 14.66
CA LEU A 101 12.95 -0.86 15.37
C LEU A 101 13.98 -0.98 14.26
N THR A 102 14.84 0.00 14.20
CA THR A 102 16.04 -0.05 13.40
C THR A 102 17.01 -1.05 14.03
N PRO A 103 17.97 -1.60 13.27
CA PRO A 103 19.05 -2.42 13.83
C PRO A 103 19.89 -1.70 14.92
N ALA A 104 19.78 -0.37 15.02
CA ALA A 104 20.45 0.43 16.03
C ALA A 104 19.66 0.55 17.35
N ASP A 105 18.38 0.18 17.36
CA ASP A 105 17.54 0.27 18.56
C ASP A 105 17.89 -0.81 19.58
N LYS A 106 18.00 -0.41 20.85
CA LYS A 106 18.30 -1.32 21.95
C LYS A 106 17.01 -1.99 22.42
N VAL A 107 16.99 -3.33 22.36
CA VAL A 107 15.81 -4.13 22.67
C VAL A 107 16.12 -5.13 23.77
N VAL A 108 15.29 -5.14 24.82
CA VAL A 108 15.27 -6.16 25.86
C VAL A 108 14.16 -7.16 25.51
N GLY A 109 14.51 -8.45 25.45
CA GLY A 109 13.54 -9.52 25.22
C GLY A 109 12.71 -9.82 26.46
N HIS A 110 11.41 -9.99 26.30
CA HIS A 110 10.54 -10.54 27.33
C HIS A 110 10.77 -12.05 27.45
N ALA A 111 11.13 -12.51 28.64
CA ALA A 111 11.58 -13.90 28.84
C ALA A 111 10.51 -14.85 29.39
N GLY A 112 9.31 -14.39 29.78
CA GLY A 112 8.34 -15.34 30.32
C GLY A 112 6.96 -14.79 30.63
N SER A 113 5.99 -15.68 30.77
CA SER A 113 4.55 -15.39 30.79
C SER A 113 4.03 -14.86 32.13
N THR A 114 4.89 -14.65 33.11
CA THR A 114 4.50 -14.19 34.46
C THR A 114 4.62 -12.68 34.62
N ARG A 115 3.85 -12.12 35.56
CA ARG A 115 3.90 -10.68 35.87
C ARG A 115 5.28 -10.29 36.42
N GLU A 116 5.91 -11.18 37.17
CA GLU A 116 7.23 -11.02 37.75
C GLU A 116 8.30 -10.89 36.66
N GLU A 117 8.25 -11.74 35.63
CA GLU A 117 9.17 -11.70 34.49
C GLU A 117 8.94 -10.46 33.60
N ALA A 118 7.68 -10.02 33.47
CA ALA A 118 7.36 -8.76 32.80
C ALA A 118 7.98 -7.56 33.56
N VAL A 119 7.81 -7.49 34.88
CA VAL A 119 8.40 -6.43 35.71
C VAL A 119 9.92 -6.44 35.63
N ALA A 120 10.55 -7.62 35.67
CA ALA A 120 12.00 -7.75 35.53
C ALA A 120 12.49 -7.24 34.15
N SER A 121 11.77 -7.55 33.08
CA SER A 121 12.09 -7.08 31.72
C SER A 121 12.02 -5.55 31.62
N PHE A 122 11.01 -4.92 32.23
CA PHE A 122 10.89 -3.46 32.27
C PHE A 122 11.95 -2.79 33.16
N GLN A 123 12.30 -3.38 34.30
CA GLN A 123 13.38 -2.87 35.15
C GLN A 123 14.74 -2.93 34.43
N ALA A 124 15.02 -4.01 33.71
CA ALA A 124 16.23 -4.14 32.90
C ALA A 124 16.29 -3.09 31.79
N ALA A 125 15.18 -2.86 31.09
CA ALA A 125 15.09 -1.82 30.06
C ALA A 125 15.27 -0.40 30.64
N ALA A 126 14.66 -0.10 31.80
CA ALA A 126 14.80 1.19 32.45
C ALA A 126 16.24 1.46 32.91
N LYS A 127 16.93 0.45 33.45
CA LYS A 127 18.34 0.56 33.83
C LYS A 127 19.23 0.83 32.63
N LEU A 128 19.04 0.09 31.54
CA LEU A 128 19.81 0.27 30.31
C LEU A 128 19.55 1.66 29.68
N ALA A 129 18.31 2.15 29.73
CA ALA A 129 17.97 3.49 29.26
C ALA A 129 18.67 4.57 30.10
N ALA A 130 18.70 4.41 31.44
CA ALA A 130 19.39 5.34 32.34
C ALA A 130 20.91 5.34 32.12
N GLU A 131 21.53 4.18 31.90
CA GLU A 131 22.98 4.07 31.67
C GLU A 131 23.40 4.64 30.31
N THR A 132 22.56 4.48 29.30
CA THR A 132 22.93 4.81 27.92
C THR A 132 22.39 6.14 27.43
N GLY A 133 21.44 6.74 28.15
CA GLY A 133 20.75 7.97 27.73
C GLY A 133 19.93 7.82 26.45
N THR A 134 19.64 6.58 26.02
CA THR A 134 18.89 6.28 24.78
C THR A 134 17.59 5.54 25.09
N ALA A 135 16.61 5.66 24.21
CA ALA A 135 15.39 4.87 24.30
C ALA A 135 15.71 3.36 24.19
N VAL A 136 15.07 2.56 25.05
CA VAL A 136 15.20 1.10 25.08
C VAL A 136 13.80 0.50 25.02
N TYR A 137 13.58 -0.48 24.14
CA TYR A 137 12.28 -1.10 23.91
C TYR A 137 12.21 -2.49 24.54
N VAL A 138 11.04 -2.88 25.03
CA VAL A 138 10.77 -4.26 25.49
C VAL A 138 9.98 -4.98 24.39
N LYS A 139 10.52 -6.09 23.90
CA LYS A 139 9.84 -6.94 22.90
C LYS A 139 9.11 -8.08 23.60
N PHE A 140 7.79 -8.10 23.46
CA PHE A 140 6.89 -9.17 23.92
C PHE A 140 6.75 -10.27 22.88
#